data_AF-A0A1W2AW72-F1
#
_entry.id   AF-A0A1W2AW72-F1
#
_cell.length_a   1.000
_cell.length_b   1.000
_cell.length_c   1.000
_cell.angle_alpha   90.00
_cell.angle_beta   90.00
_cell.angle_gamma   90.00
#
_symmetry.space_group_name_H-M   'P 1'
#
loop_
_entity.id
_entity.type
_entity.pdbx_description
1 polymer ?
#
loop_
_entity_poly.entity_id
_entity_poly.type
_entity_poly.pdbx_seq_one_letter_code
_entity_poly.pdbx_strand_id
1 'polypeptide(L)'
;MGLNIKNQRVHDLAREVAQRTGTTQTSAIEEALQRRLEALRAADDDDARRRRLLRLMDEIESDTTDADRARTAQIQEELYDDRGLPA
;
A
#
# COMPACT_ATOMS: atom_id res chain seq x y z
N MET A 1 -23.46 19.51 13.75
CA MET A 1 -24.28 18.86 12.70
C MET A 1 -24.51 17.41 13.11
N GLY A 2 -25.70 16.85 12.89
CA GLY A 2 -26.06 15.50 13.36
C GLY A 2 -26.24 14.50 12.22
N LEU A 3 -25.66 13.30 12.37
CA LEU A 3 -25.83 12.18 11.45
C LEU A 3 -27.01 11.32 11.92
N ASN A 4 -28.04 11.17 11.08
CA ASN A 4 -29.18 10.30 11.39
C ASN A 4 -29.05 8.97 10.66
N ILE A 5 -28.85 7.88 11.41
CA ILE A 5 -28.77 6.52 10.87
C ILE A 5 -30.08 5.81 11.21
N LYS A 6 -30.85 5.39 10.20
CA LYS A 6 -32.13 4.66 10.41
C LYS A 6 -31.98 3.14 10.39
N ASN A 7 -30.77 2.64 10.18
CA ASN A 7 -30.50 1.21 10.10
C ASN A 7 -30.31 0.61 11.50
N GLN A 8 -31.20 -0.30 11.89
CA GLN A 8 -31.19 -0.94 13.22
C GLN A 8 -29.88 -1.68 13.51
N ARG A 9 -29.34 -2.40 12.52
CA ARG A 9 -28.09 -3.16 12.68
C ARG A 9 -26.91 -2.24 12.99
N VAL A 10 -26.88 -1.03 12.45
CA VAL A 10 -25.81 -0.07 12.74
C VAL A 10 -25.92 0.44 14.17
N HIS A 11 -27.13 0.68 14.67
CA HIS A 11 -27.35 1.03 16.09
C HIS A 11 -26.89 -0.09 17.02
N ASP A 12 -27.22 -1.34 16.70
CA ASP A 12 -26.86 -2.49 17.53
C ASP A 12 -25.33 -2.66 17.60
N LEU A 13 -24.65 -2.54 16.45
CA LEU A 13 -23.19 -2.57 16.38
C LEU A 13 -22.55 -1.41 17.15
N ALA A 14 -23.03 -0.18 16.96
CA ALA A 14 -22.50 0.99 17.65
C ALA A 14 -22.68 0.87 19.17
N ARG A 15 -23.83 0.37 19.62
CA ARG A 15 -24.12 0.09 21.02
C ARG A 15 -23.19 -0.98 21.59
N GLU A 16 -23.00 -2.08 20.88
CA GLU A 16 -22.13 -3.16 21.34
C GLU A 16 -20.68 -2.70 21.48
N VAL A 17 -20.16 -1.99 20.48
CA VAL A 17 -18.78 -1.45 20.56
C VAL A 17 -18.68 -0.49 21.73
N ALA A 18 -19.57 0.49 21.84
CA ALA A 18 -19.60 1.47 22.92
C ALA A 18 -19.62 0.82 24.32
N GLN A 19 -20.42 -0.24 24.51
CA GLN A 19 -20.48 -0.99 25.77
C GLN A 19 -19.15 -1.69 26.08
N ARG A 20 -18.52 -2.31 25.09
CA ARG A 20 -17.25 -3.02 25.27
C ARG A 20 -16.06 -2.08 25.49
N THR A 21 -16.10 -0.87 24.93
CA THR A 21 -15.02 0.11 25.02
C THR A 21 -15.23 1.16 26.10
N GLY A 22 -16.41 1.20 26.74
CA GLY A 22 -16.76 2.23 27.72
C GLY A 22 -16.90 3.64 27.11
N THR A 23 -17.23 3.74 25.82
CA THR A 23 -17.34 5.00 25.08
C THR A 23 -18.79 5.29 24.68
N THR A 24 -19.04 6.43 24.03
CA THR A 24 -20.37 6.71 23.45
C THR A 24 -20.52 6.01 22.09
N GLN A 25 -21.76 5.74 21.66
CA GLN A 25 -22.01 5.20 20.31
C GLN A 25 -21.45 6.12 19.22
N THR A 26 -21.53 7.43 19.40
CA THR A 26 -20.95 8.41 18.48
C THR A 26 -19.44 8.28 18.40
N SER A 27 -18.75 8.18 19.55
CA SER A 27 -17.30 7.98 19.61
C SER A 27 -16.88 6.65 18.99
N ALA A 28 -17.65 5.58 19.21
CA ALA A 28 -17.41 4.28 18.58
C ALA A 28 -17.53 4.34 17.05
N ILE A 29 -18.53 5.06 16.54
CA ILE A 29 -18.71 5.28 15.09
C ILE A 29 -17.57 6.13 14.53
N GLU A 30 -17.22 7.23 15.21
CA GLU A 30 -16.12 8.11 14.82
C GLU A 30 -14.80 7.34 14.70
N GLU A 31 -14.45 6.57 15.71
CA GLU A 31 -13.23 5.77 15.73
C GLU A 31 -13.21 4.71 14.61
N ALA A 32 -14.34 4.03 14.38
CA ALA A 32 -14.46 3.06 13.29
C ALA A 32 -14.26 3.71 11.90
N LEU A 33 -14.81 4.91 11.70
CA LEU A 33 -14.63 5.68 10.47
C LEU A 33 -13.20 6.19 10.30
N GLN A 34 -12.57 6.67 11.37
CA GLN A 34 -11.15 7.08 11.35
C GLN A 34 -10.24 5.93 10.94
N ARG A 35 -10.35 4.77 11.60
CA ARG A 35 -9.58 3.58 11.25
C ARG A 35 -9.81 3.15 9.80
N ARG A 36 -11.05 3.23 9.31
CA ARG A 36 -11.36 2.89 7.90
C ARG A 36 -10.71 3.88 6.93
N LEU A 37 -10.73 5.17 7.24
CA LEU A 37 -10.08 6.19 6.41
C LEU A 37 -8.56 6.03 6.40
N GLU A 38 -7.95 5.73 7.55
CA GLU A 38 -6.51 5.43 7.63
C GLU A 38 -6.12 4.23 6.78
N ALA A 39 -6.89 3.13 6.87
CA ALA A 39 -6.66 1.95 6.05
C ALA A 39 -6.79 2.23 4.54
N LEU A 40 -7.73 3.08 4.13
CA LEU A 40 -7.89 3.49 2.74
C LEU A 40 -6.72 4.36 2.26
N ARG A 41 -6.27 5.32 3.09
CA ARG A 41 -5.10 6.16 2.78
C ARG A 41 -3.83 5.34 2.60
N ALA A 42 -3.59 4.38 3.50
CA ALA A 42 -2.45 3.49 3.40
C ALA A 42 -2.47 2.66 2.10
N ALA A 43 -3.65 2.16 1.70
CA ALA A 43 -3.80 1.45 0.44
C ALA A 43 -3.55 2.36 -0.79
N ASP A 44 -4.05 3.59 -0.76
CA ASP A 44 -3.81 4.57 -1.84
C ASP A 44 -2.33 4.93 -1.96
N ASP A 45 -1.62 5.07 -0.84
CA ASP A 45 -0.19 5.35 -0.79
C ASP A 45 0.64 4.17 -1.34
N ASP A 46 0.28 2.94 -0.99
CA ASP A 46 0.92 1.73 -1.51
C ASP A 46 0.70 1.59 -3.03
N ASP A 47 -0.51 1.86 -3.52
CA ASP A 47 -0.82 1.88 -4.95
C ASP A 47 -0.06 3.00 -5.68
N ALA A 48 0.02 4.20 -5.07
CA ALA A 48 0.80 5.31 -5.61
C ALA A 48 2.29 4.97 -5.69
N ARG A 49 2.84 4.33 -4.65
CA ARG A 49 4.23 3.85 -4.59
C ARG A 49 4.48 2.79 -5.64
N ARG A 50 3.59 1.80 -5.79
CA ARG A 50 3.68 0.75 -6.81
C ARG A 50 3.68 1.36 -8.22
N ARG A 51 2.76 2.29 -8.50
CA ARG A 51 2.71 2.99 -9.80
C ARG A 51 3.98 3.80 -10.06
N ARG A 52 4.58 4.43 -9.04
CA ARG A 52 5.86 5.14 -9.17
C ARG A 52 6.99 4.18 -9.49
N LEU A 53 7.06 3.03 -8.82
CA LEU A 53 8.09 2.01 -9.08
C LEU A 53 7.99 1.48 -10.51
N LEU A 54 6.79 1.13 -10.97
CA LEU A 54 6.58 0.64 -12.33
C LEU A 54 7.00 1.66 -13.39
N ARG A 55 6.67 2.95 -13.19
CA ARG A 55 7.14 4.02 -14.11
C ARG A 55 8.65 4.15 -14.14
N LEU A 56 9.33 4.02 -12.99
CA LEU A 56 10.78 4.08 -12.94
C LEU A 56 11.42 2.89 -13.66
N MET A 57 10.85 1.69 -13.53
CA MET A 57 11.32 0.51 -14.26
C MET A 57 11.14 0.67 -15.76
N ASP A 58 9.99 1.18 -16.20
CA ASP A 58 9.71 1.49 -17.62
C ASP A 58 10.69 2.53 -18.18
N GLU A 59 10.99 3.58 -17.42
CA GLU A 59 11.97 4.62 -17.80
C GLU A 59 13.39 4.04 -17.94
N ILE A 60 13.82 3.18 -17.00
CA ILE A 60 15.13 2.51 -17.08
C ILE A 60 15.17 1.59 -18.31
N GLU A 61 14.11 0.82 -18.56
CA GLU A 61 14.04 -0.09 -19.71
C GLU A 61 14.06 0.68 -21.04
N SER A 62 13.37 1.82 -21.13
CA SER A 62 13.34 2.64 -22.34
C SER A 62 14.67 3.31 -22.64
N ASP A 63 15.41 3.73 -21.62
CA ASP A 63 16.69 4.42 -21.76
C ASP A 63 17.87 3.45 -21.96
N THR A 64 17.68 2.16 -21.67
CA THR A 64 18.72 1.14 -21.85
C THR A 64 18.71 0.60 -23.27
N THR A 65 19.77 0.84 -24.03
CA THR A 65 19.92 0.29 -25.39
C THR A 65 20.31 -1.19 -25.37
N ASP A 66 20.12 -1.89 -26.50
CA ASP A 66 20.60 -3.27 -26.64
C ASP A 66 22.12 -3.39 -26.46
N ALA A 67 22.87 -2.36 -26.85
CA ALA A 67 24.31 -2.31 -26.66
C ALA A 67 24.68 -2.21 -25.17
N ASP A 68 23.94 -1.41 -24.40
CA ASP A 68 24.15 -1.29 -22.95
C ASP A 68 23.81 -2.59 -22.22
N ARG A 69 22.74 -3.28 -22.65
CA ARG A 69 22.38 -4.61 -22.15
C ARG A 69 23.50 -5.64 -22.42
N ALA A 70 23.99 -5.68 -23.66
CA ALA A 70 25.05 -6.61 -24.04
C ALA A 70 26.35 -6.34 -23.27
N ARG A 71 26.73 -5.07 -23.10
CA ARG A 71 27.90 -4.69 -22.30
C ARG A 71 27.74 -5.09 -20.83
N THR A 72 26.56 -4.88 -20.26
CA THR A 72 26.28 -5.26 -18.86
C THR A 72 26.41 -6.77 -18.66
N ALA A 73 25.89 -7.58 -19.59
CA ALA A 73 26.01 -9.04 -19.54
C ALA A 73 27.47 -9.51 -19.61
N GLN A 74 28.27 -8.93 -20.50
CA GLN A 74 29.70 -9.24 -20.61
C GLN A 74 30.46 -8.91 -19.31
N ILE A 75 30.20 -7.74 -18.73
CA ILE A 75 30.81 -7.34 -17.46
C ILE A 75 30.40 -8.31 -16.33
N GLN A 76 29.16 -8.81 -16.32
CA GLN A 76 28.74 -9.79 -15.33
C GLN A 76 29.46 -11.14 -15.47
N GLU A 77 29.64 -11.65 -16.69
CA GLU A 77 30.40 -12.87 -16.95
C GLU A 77 31.89 -12.72 -16.59
N GLU A 78 32.45 -11.52 -16.69
CA GLU A 78 33.83 -11.24 -16.28
C GLU A 78 34.02 -11.14 -14.77
N LEU A 79 33.03 -10.61 -14.04
CA LEU A 79 33.14 -10.32 -12.61
C LEU A 79 32.60 -11.45 -11.72
N TYR A 80 31.67 -12.26 -12.21
CA TYR A 80 30.99 -13.27 -11.40
C TYR A 80 31.07 -14.66 -12.05
N ASP A 81 31.24 -15.68 -11.21
CA ASP A 81 31.16 -17.09 -11.62
C ASP A 81 29.70 -17.52 -11.91
N ASP A 82 29.51 -18.76 -12.37
CA ASP A 82 28.19 -19.33 -12.67
C ASP A 82 27.25 -19.41 -11.45
N ARG A 83 27.77 -19.22 -10.23
CA ARG A 83 27.00 -19.18 -8.98
C ARG A 83 26.72 -17.74 -8.52
N GLY A 84 27.14 -16.74 -9.29
CA GLY A 84 26.97 -15.32 -8.99
C GLY A 84 27.93 -14.82 -7.91
N LEU A 85 29.03 -15.52 -7.64
CA LEU A 85 30.06 -15.08 -6.70
C LEU A 85 31.17 -14.34 -7.43
N PRO A 86 31.81 -13.32 -6.84
CA PRO A 86 32.96 -12.66 -7.44
C PRO A 86 34.05 -13.68 -7.77
N ALA A 87 34.50 -13.67 -9.03
CA ALA A 87 35.57 -14.54 -9.52
C ALA A 87 36.96 -14.17 -8.96
#